data_AF-A0A6N7E1J0-F1
#
_entry.id   AF-A0A6N7E1J0-F1
#
_cell.length_a   1.000
_cell.length_b   1.000
_cell.length_c   1.000
_cell.angle_alpha   90.00
_cell.angle_beta   90.00
_cell.angle_gamma   90.00
#
_symmetry.space_group_name_H-M   'P 1'
#
loop_
_entity.id
_entity.type
_entity.pdbx_description
1 polymer ?
#
loop_
_entity_poly.entity_id
_entity_poly.type
_entity_poly.pdbx_seq_one_letter_code
_entity_poly.pdbx_strand_id
1 'polypeptide(L)'
;MIYREILPSQADSFQKLMKDNQWEMVSQDGGQSEFIGWAYIMHWRCVIEGEEKAAEVWLHFSENQGVQASHLEMNPQAKPLIDALLSEW
;
A
#
# COMPACT_ATOMS: atom_id res chain seq x y z
N MET A 1 10.60 7.72 -4.99
CA MET A 1 9.47 7.13 -4.26
C MET A 1 9.26 7.89 -2.96
N ILE A 2 8.02 7.96 -2.51
CA ILE A 2 7.59 8.61 -1.27
C ILE A 2 7.11 7.51 -0.33
N TYR A 3 7.40 7.65 0.96
CA TYR A 3 7.00 6.68 1.98
C TYR A 3 6.08 7.34 3.00
N ARG A 4 5.04 6.61 3.43
CA ARG A 4 4.15 7.00 4.52
C ARG A 4 3.96 5.81 5.45
N GLU A 5 4.31 5.97 6.71
CA GLU A 5 4.00 4.95 7.73
C GLU A 5 2.49 4.90 7.96
N ILE A 6 1.98 3.68 8.17
CA ILE A 6 0.62 3.44 8.65
C ILE A 6 0.69 2.41 9.78
N LEU A 7 -0.34 2.35 10.62
CA LEU A 7 -0.40 1.30 11.63
C LEU A 7 -0.63 -0.06 10.96
N PRO A 8 -0.07 -1.15 11.49
CA PRO A 8 -0.34 -2.49 10.97
C PRO A 8 -1.84 -2.85 10.95
N SER A 9 -2.60 -2.36 11.95
CA SER A 9 -4.05 -2.52 12.03
C SER A 9 -4.82 -1.78 10.94
N GLN A 10 -4.19 -0.83 10.23
CA GLN A 10 -4.76 -0.09 9.12
C GLN A 10 -4.55 -0.79 7.77
N ALA A 11 -3.69 -1.81 7.68
CA ALA A 11 -3.34 -2.46 6.42
C ALA A 11 -4.56 -3.07 5.70
N ASP A 12 -5.44 -3.76 6.43
CA ASP A 12 -6.67 -4.33 5.86
C ASP A 12 -7.68 -3.24 5.45
N SER A 13 -7.77 -2.17 6.26
CA SER A 13 -8.60 -1.00 5.93
C SER A 13 -8.09 -0.31 4.66
N PHE A 14 -6.77 -0.26 4.46
CA PHE A 14 -6.15 0.30 3.27
C PHE A 14 -6.50 -0.55 2.03
N GLN A 15 -6.34 -1.87 2.11
CA GLN A 15 -6.72 -2.77 1.01
C GLN A 15 -8.19 -2.57 0.61
N LYS A 16 -9.09 -2.40 1.58
CA LYS A 16 -10.49 -2.09 1.33
C LYS A 16 -10.67 -0.73 0.64
N LEU A 17 -9.97 0.32 1.07
CA LEU A 17 -10.00 1.64 0.42
C LEU A 17 -9.56 1.55 -1.05
N MET A 18 -8.51 0.79 -1.36
CA MET A 18 -8.03 0.59 -2.73
C MET A 18 -9.10 -0.06 -3.61
N LYS A 19 -9.75 -1.12 -3.10
CA LYS A 19 -10.85 -1.80 -3.79
C LYS A 19 -12.06 -0.88 -4.00
N ASP A 20 -12.46 -0.15 -2.96
CA ASP A 20 -13.64 0.73 -2.99
C ASP A 20 -13.44 1.93 -3.92
N ASN A 21 -12.18 2.37 -4.11
CA ASN A 21 -11.80 3.46 -5.02
C ASN A 21 -11.28 2.97 -6.38
N GLN A 22 -11.60 1.72 -6.75
CA GLN A 22 -11.32 1.14 -8.06
C GLN A 22 -9.83 1.17 -8.48
N TRP A 23 -8.92 1.15 -7.51
CA TRP A 23 -7.50 0.94 -7.81
C TRP A 23 -7.29 -0.49 -8.29
N GLU A 24 -6.58 -0.64 -9.40
CA GLU A 24 -6.34 -1.94 -10.03
C GLU A 24 -5.18 -2.64 -9.33
N MET A 25 -5.41 -3.86 -8.82
CA MET A 25 -4.36 -4.69 -8.28
C MET A 25 -3.42 -5.15 -9.40
N VAL A 26 -2.13 -4.83 -9.28
CA VAL A 26 -1.09 -5.21 -10.24
C VAL A 26 -0.37 -6.47 -9.77
N SER A 27 0.01 -6.52 -8.50
CA SER A 27 0.66 -7.70 -7.92
C SER A 27 0.36 -7.82 -6.43
N GLN A 28 0.42 -9.06 -5.94
CA GLN A 28 0.36 -9.37 -4.52
C GLN A 28 1.38 -10.48 -4.27
N ASP A 29 2.42 -10.14 -3.52
CA ASP A 29 3.51 -11.03 -3.18
C ASP A 29 3.49 -11.25 -1.66
N GLY A 30 3.41 -12.49 -1.21
CA GLY A 30 3.36 -12.84 0.20
C GLY A 30 4.21 -14.07 0.49
N GLY A 31 4.84 -14.10 1.67
CA GLY A 31 5.71 -15.19 2.06
C GLY A 31 5.94 -15.27 3.56
N GLN A 32 6.36 -16.44 4.00
CA GLN A 32 6.82 -16.68 5.37
C GLN A 32 8.28 -17.10 5.31
N SER A 33 9.13 -16.53 6.17
CA SER A 33 10.51 -16.96 6.36
C SER A 33 10.84 -17.07 7.84
N GLU A 34 11.83 -17.91 8.18
CA GLU A 34 12.27 -18.06 9.57
C GLU A 34 12.90 -16.78 10.15
N PHE A 35 13.40 -15.88 9.31
CA PHE A 35 14.11 -14.66 9.73
C PHE A 35 13.20 -13.44 9.91
N ILE A 36 12.14 -13.33 9.09
CA ILE A 36 11.28 -12.13 9.02
C ILE A 36 9.86 -12.42 9.52
N GLY A 37 9.53 -13.69 9.79
CA GLY A 37 8.16 -14.11 10.07
C GLY A 37 7.31 -14.03 8.81
N TRP A 38 6.11 -13.46 8.90
CA TRP A 38 5.18 -13.34 7.78
C TRP A 38 5.23 -11.93 7.17
N ALA A 39 5.24 -11.82 5.85
CA ALA A 39 5.23 -10.53 5.18
C ALA A 39 4.50 -10.59 3.85
N TYR A 40 3.95 -9.45 3.43
CA TYR A 40 3.40 -9.27 2.10
C TYR A 40 3.62 -7.86 1.57
N ILE A 41 3.60 -7.77 0.25
CA ILE A 41 3.59 -6.52 -0.51
C ILE A 41 2.41 -6.60 -1.48
N MET A 42 1.55 -5.58 -1.47
CA MET A 42 0.46 -5.46 -2.43
C MET A 42 0.65 -4.19 -3.23
N HIS A 43 0.56 -4.30 -4.56
CA HIS A 43 0.78 -3.21 -5.49
C HIS A 43 -0.52 -2.90 -6.24
N TRP A 44 -0.91 -1.63 -6.24
CA TRP A 44 -2.00 -1.14 -7.05
C TRP A 44 -1.59 0.00 -7.97
N ARG A 45 -2.33 0.14 -9.07
CA ARG A 45 -2.24 1.27 -9.99
C ARG A 45 -3.58 1.96 -10.21
N CYS A 46 -3.53 3.25 -10.51
CA CYS A 46 -4.66 4.04 -10.96
C CYS A 46 -4.23 4.90 -12.16
N VAL A 47 -4.96 4.80 -13.26
CA VAL A 47 -4.70 5.62 -14.46
C VAL A 47 -5.34 6.98 -14.26
N ILE A 48 -4.54 8.04 -14.34
CA ILE A 48 -5.02 9.43 -14.26
C ILE A 48 -5.16 9.96 -15.68
N GLU A 49 -6.34 10.48 -16.03
CA GLU A 49 -6.58 11.09 -17.34
C GLU A 49 -5.69 12.34 -17.51
N GLY A 50 -4.93 12.39 -18.60
CA GLY A 50 -4.02 13.50 -18.91
C GLY A 50 -2.60 13.35 -18.35
N GLU A 51 -2.29 12.29 -17.61
CA GLU A 51 -0.94 11.97 -17.14
C GLU A 51 -0.32 10.84 -17.99
N GLU A 52 0.97 10.95 -18.31
CA GLU A 52 1.70 9.88 -19.01
C GLU A 52 2.00 8.68 -18.10
N LYS A 53 2.05 8.89 -16.78
CA LYS A 53 2.37 7.88 -15.79
C LYS A 53 1.17 7.60 -14.90
N ALA A 54 0.86 6.33 -14.70
CA ALA A 54 -0.13 5.91 -13.72
C ALA A 54 0.33 6.25 -12.30
N ALA A 55 -0.62 6.50 -11.41
CA ALA A 55 -0.38 6.50 -9.98
C ALA A 55 -0.16 5.07 -9.50
N GLU A 56 0.89 4.84 -8.72
CA GLU A 56 1.23 3.52 -8.19
C GLU A 56 1.51 3.60 -6.69
N VAL A 57 1.01 2.61 -5.94
CA VAL A 57 1.20 2.49 -4.50
C VAL A 57 1.41 1.02 -4.10
N TRP A 58 2.33 0.82 -3.17
CA TRP A 58 2.67 -0.45 -2.57
C TRP A 58 2.37 -0.41 -1.07
N LEU A 59 1.59 -1.36 -0.59
CA LEU A 59 1.41 -1.63 0.84
C LEU A 59 2.40 -2.70 1.26
N HIS A 60 3.26 -2.37 2.20
CA HIS A 60 4.17 -3.31 2.83
C HIS A 60 3.63 -3.65 4.22
N PHE A 61 3.60 -4.94 4.52
CA PHE A 61 3.28 -5.44 5.85
C PHE A 61 4.26 -6.53 6.25
N SER A 62 4.67 -6.53 7.51
CA SER A 62 5.43 -7.63 8.10
C SER A 62 5.03 -7.86 9.54
N GLU A 63 5.13 -9.12 9.96
CA GLU A 63 5.03 -9.57 11.33
C GLU A 63 6.22 -10.49 11.64
N ASN A 64 7.07 -10.06 12.57
CA ASN A 64 8.19 -10.85 13.06
C ASN A 64 8.08 -11.05 14.57
N GLN A 65 7.85 -12.29 15.03
CA GLN A 65 7.78 -12.65 16.45
C GLN A 65 6.82 -11.74 17.26
N GLY A 66 5.66 -11.40 16.67
CA GLY A 66 4.64 -10.56 17.28
C GLY A 66 4.88 -9.04 17.15
N VAL A 67 5.99 -8.61 16.55
CA VAL A 67 6.20 -7.21 16.17
C VAL A 67 5.70 -7.00 14.75
N GLN A 68 4.69 -6.16 14.60
CA GLN A 68 4.09 -5.83 13.32
C GLN A 68 4.55 -4.46 12.83
N ALA A 69 4.77 -4.34 11.53
CA ALA A 69 5.11 -3.08 10.87
C ALA A 69 4.36 -2.96 9.54
N SER A 70 3.96 -1.75 9.19
CA SER A 70 3.36 -1.47 7.89
C SER A 70 3.71 -0.07 7.39
N HIS A 71 3.85 0.06 6.08
CA HIS A 71 4.06 1.34 5.43
C HIS A 71 3.58 1.29 3.99
N LEU A 72 3.36 2.48 3.43
CA LEU A 72 3.06 2.70 2.03
C LEU A 72 4.30 3.24 1.34
N GLU A 73 4.63 2.68 0.19
CA GLU A 73 5.53 3.25 -0.80
C GLU A 73 4.70 3.72 -1.99
N MET A 74 4.99 4.89 -2.55
CA MET A 74 4.20 5.45 -3.66
C MET A 74 5.01 6.34 -4.59
N ASN A 75 4.57 6.42 -5.84
CA ASN A 75 5.11 7.40 -6.78
C ASN A 75 4.50 8.80 -6.56
N PRO A 76 5.10 9.89 -7.10
CA PRO A 76 4.61 11.26 -6.87
C PRO A 76 3.16 11.50 -7.29
N GLN A 77 2.68 10.80 -8.32
CA GLN A 77 1.34 10.86 -8.88
C GLN A 77 0.31 10.27 -7.92
N ALA A 78 0.67 9.20 -7.22
CA ALA A 78 -0.17 8.58 -6.20
C ALA A 78 -0.28 9.43 -4.93
N LYS A 79 0.77 10.16 -4.53
CA LYS A 79 0.77 10.91 -3.26
C LYS A 79 -0.48 11.77 -3.01
N PRO A 80 -0.89 12.69 -3.89
CA PRO A 80 -2.07 13.51 -3.64
C PRO A 80 -3.37 12.69 -3.57
N LEU A 81 -3.46 11.61 -4.35
CA LEU A 81 -4.63 10.73 -4.34
C LEU A 81 -4.73 9.92 -3.03
N ILE A 82 -3.61 9.34 -2.61
CA ILE A 82 -3.53 8.58 -1.36
C ILE A 82 -3.72 9.49 -0.15
N ASP A 83 -3.13 10.68 -0.13
CA ASP A 83 -3.35 11.64 0.97
C ASP A 83 -4.82 12.04 1.11
N ALA A 84 -5.54 12.18 -0.01
CA ALA A 84 -6.98 12.44 0.01
C ALA A 84 -7.79 11.24 0.54
N LEU A 85 -7.43 10.00 0.18
CA LEU A 85 -8.08 8.79 0.70
C LEU A 85 -7.83 8.58 2.20
N LEU A 86 -6.68 9.05 2.69
CA LEU A 86 -6.24 8.89 4.07
C LEU A 86 -6.42 10.19 4.90
N SER A 87 -7.30 11.11 4.49
CA SER A 87 -7.49 12.38 5.21
C SER A 87 -7.98 12.21 6.65
N GLU A 88 -8.64 11.09 6.92
CA GLU A 88 -9.17 10.72 8.23
C GLU A 88 -8.21 9.87 9.07
N TRP A 89 -6.97 9.67 8.60
CA TRP A 89 -5.92 8.86 9.23
C TRP A 89 -4.73 9.68 9.69
#